data_AF-A0A2E7E533-F1
#
_entry.id   AF-A0A2E7E533-F1
#
_cell.length_a   1.000
_cell.length_b   1.000
_cell.length_c   1.000
_cell.angle_alpha   90.00
_cell.angle_beta   90.00
_cell.angle_gamma   90.00
#
_symmetry.space_group_name_H-M   'P 1'
#
loop_
_entity.id
_entity.type
_entity.pdbx_description
1 polymer ?
#
loop_
_entity_poly.entity_id
_entity_poly.type
_entity_poly.pdbx_seq_one_letter_code
_entity_poly.pdbx_strand_id
1 'polypeptide(L)'
;MLVLLNRKISPSYHSEFMAFLQWVMTGGKAAYIHLHSFDSAALKADRFDEVRQTLSNSTDKVVVLSTYATMGEGKNPDYDVKLAEDRQQLIWVGGGPEPEHANTDIDTLYLEKPSHQLLNDEDYQTNQLLQLHQIMSLQNCGSISPDDGRVWTRRFLVENNHKDNLKRYYNTDDYLCVIQKVLEQAIGRSARTAFKRARIQVMVDEGVVKALALDERQEDILSLEYAALRDRAVAIYGDDSSANRKTLPVKNRARLYTADTLSLIQELMRGFHGRSPQGSIEPWEALRKQLLQQPVVAAPTGFFPRLYINTPTTVGYQFSGNLENDSGLLTSDRNLHFFDDIHANRWISENESGLPELMQHPVVKRHFQAHGFATHWPQGHWMMNPGAFFNLYKGALGEEGIIAVLSHAGFVVEPMPVDVYEQFDFLIRLEPQGKAIAVDAKHWSSPGDIDNHQLKAQQLKELHGVEHFAYINLFGSAASSCRRLDHTFVTSEHRASPVLEVAGLVEKSSGSTLAHNLMELQLWSGDLV
;
A
#
# COMPACT_ATOMS: atom_id res chain seq x y z
N MET A 1 -30.23 6.74 -31.44
CA MET A 1 -30.05 6.68 -29.97
C MET A 1 -29.45 5.33 -29.60
N LEU A 2 -28.38 5.35 -28.80
CA LEU A 2 -27.77 4.16 -28.20
C LEU A 2 -28.11 4.11 -26.71
N VAL A 3 -28.65 2.99 -26.24
CA VAL A 3 -29.08 2.77 -24.86
C VAL A 3 -28.21 1.66 -24.27
N LEU A 4 -27.36 2.02 -23.31
CA LEU A 4 -26.46 1.09 -22.64
C LEU A 4 -27.03 0.70 -21.28
N LEU A 5 -27.27 -0.60 -21.13
CA LEU A 5 -27.92 -1.20 -19.96
C LEU A 5 -27.00 -2.22 -19.27
N ASN A 6 -27.33 -2.55 -18.02
CA ASN A 6 -26.65 -3.58 -17.24
C ASN A 6 -27.10 -5.01 -17.57
N ARG A 7 -28.13 -5.14 -18.41
CA ARG A 7 -28.81 -6.40 -18.69
C ARG A 7 -29.22 -6.45 -20.15
N LYS A 8 -29.18 -7.66 -20.71
CA LYS A 8 -29.59 -7.92 -22.09
C LYS A 8 -31.12 -7.92 -22.17
N ILE A 9 -31.66 -7.25 -23.18
CA ILE A 9 -33.10 -7.26 -23.47
C ILE A 9 -33.32 -8.10 -24.72
N SER A 10 -33.50 -9.41 -24.59
CA SER A 10 -33.76 -10.25 -25.77
C SER A 10 -35.20 -10.02 -26.29
N PRO A 11 -35.40 -9.76 -27.59
CA PRO A 11 -36.73 -9.70 -28.20
C PRO A 11 -37.54 -11.00 -28.05
N SER A 12 -36.88 -12.16 -27.98
CA SER A 12 -37.56 -13.45 -27.81
C SER A 12 -38.11 -13.66 -26.40
N TYR A 13 -37.39 -13.18 -25.39
CA TYR A 13 -37.76 -13.35 -23.97
C TYR A 13 -38.55 -12.15 -23.41
N HIS A 14 -38.40 -10.97 -24.01
CA HIS A 14 -38.99 -9.72 -23.54
C HIS A 14 -39.90 -9.10 -24.62
N SER A 15 -40.64 -9.92 -25.35
CA SER A 15 -41.47 -9.51 -26.49
C SER A 15 -42.52 -8.45 -26.10
N GLU A 16 -43.20 -8.62 -24.96
CA GLU A 16 -44.18 -7.64 -24.46
C GLU A 16 -43.55 -6.29 -24.15
N PHE A 17 -42.37 -6.29 -23.51
CA PHE A 17 -41.64 -5.06 -23.22
C PHE A 17 -41.18 -4.34 -24.49
N MET A 18 -40.70 -5.09 -25.49
CA MET A 18 -40.32 -4.53 -26.79
C MET A 18 -41.53 -3.95 -27.54
N ALA A 19 -42.69 -4.63 -27.49
CA ALA A 19 -43.93 -4.13 -28.07
C ALA A 19 -44.41 -2.86 -27.36
N PHE A 20 -44.34 -2.83 -26.02
CA PHE A 20 -44.65 -1.64 -25.23
C PHE A 20 -43.71 -0.47 -25.58
N LEU A 21 -42.40 -0.70 -25.61
CA LEU A 21 -41.44 0.34 -26.01
C LEU A 21 -41.72 0.86 -27.42
N GLN A 22 -41.97 -0.03 -28.38
CA GLN A 22 -42.31 0.38 -29.74
C GLN A 22 -43.58 1.24 -29.74
N TRP A 23 -44.62 0.85 -29.00
CA TRP A 23 -45.86 1.62 -28.88
C TRP A 23 -45.63 3.01 -28.26
N VAL A 24 -44.88 3.08 -27.15
CA VAL A 24 -44.56 4.35 -26.47
C VAL A 24 -43.76 5.27 -27.39
N MET A 25 -42.71 4.76 -28.01
CA MET A 25 -41.80 5.55 -28.84
C MET A 25 -42.49 6.09 -30.10
N THR A 26 -43.42 5.31 -30.64
CA THR A 26 -44.17 5.69 -31.85
C THR A 26 -45.46 6.46 -31.54
N GLY A 27 -45.81 6.63 -30.26
CA GLY A 27 -47.02 7.34 -29.83
C GLY A 27 -48.32 6.72 -30.37
N GLY A 28 -48.32 5.41 -30.64
CA GLY A 28 -49.44 4.70 -31.26
C GLY A 28 -49.69 5.05 -32.74
N LYS A 29 -48.77 5.76 -33.41
CA LYS A 29 -48.78 6.04 -34.86
C LYS A 29 -47.60 5.35 -35.52
N ALA A 30 -47.59 5.15 -36.84
CA ALA A 30 -46.41 4.61 -37.53
C ALA A 30 -45.30 5.68 -37.60
N ALA A 31 -44.58 5.91 -36.50
CA ALA A 31 -43.33 6.65 -36.55
C ALA A 31 -42.23 5.70 -37.05
N TYR A 32 -41.38 6.21 -37.95
CA TYR A 32 -40.22 5.53 -38.51
C TYR A 32 -39.12 5.36 -37.45
N ILE A 33 -39.39 4.55 -36.42
CA ILE A 33 -38.46 4.23 -35.32
C ILE A 33 -38.14 2.74 -35.36
N HIS A 34 -36.89 2.41 -35.71
CA HIS A 34 -36.39 1.04 -35.72
C HIS A 34 -35.76 0.71 -34.37
N LEU A 35 -36.32 -0.28 -33.67
CA LEU A 35 -35.85 -0.74 -32.36
C LEU A 35 -35.04 -2.04 -32.53
N HIS A 36 -33.76 -1.98 -32.17
CA HIS A 36 -32.87 -3.14 -32.21
C HIS A 36 -32.35 -3.46 -30.81
N SER A 37 -32.19 -4.75 -30.53
CA SER A 37 -31.49 -5.22 -29.34
C SER A 37 -30.40 -6.19 -29.74
N PHE A 38 -29.18 -5.96 -29.24
CA PHE A 38 -28.01 -6.75 -29.59
C PHE A 38 -27.38 -7.41 -28.36
N ASP A 39 -26.94 -8.66 -28.56
CA ASP A 39 -25.95 -9.33 -27.72
C ASP A 39 -24.62 -9.47 -28.49
N SER A 40 -23.59 -9.95 -27.80
CA SER A 40 -22.26 -10.17 -28.37
C SER A 40 -22.26 -11.06 -29.61
N ALA A 41 -23.16 -12.05 -29.68
CA ALA A 41 -23.27 -12.96 -30.81
C ALA A 41 -23.91 -12.26 -32.03
N ALA A 42 -24.95 -11.45 -31.81
CA ALA A 42 -25.63 -10.68 -32.82
C ALA A 42 -24.75 -9.56 -33.40
N LEU A 43 -23.87 -8.94 -32.60
CA LEU A 43 -22.86 -8.00 -33.09
C LEU A 43 -21.83 -8.68 -34.00
N LYS A 44 -21.40 -9.91 -33.66
CA LYS A 44 -20.48 -10.72 -34.47
C LYS A 44 -21.10 -11.23 -35.77
N ALA A 45 -22.42 -11.35 -35.83
CA ALA A 45 -23.16 -11.84 -36.99
C ALA A 45 -23.64 -10.71 -37.94
N ASP A 46 -22.94 -9.57 -38.00
CA ASP A 46 -23.21 -8.43 -38.90
C ASP A 46 -24.61 -7.79 -38.84
N ARG A 47 -25.45 -8.14 -37.85
CA ARG A 47 -26.77 -7.50 -37.68
C ARG A 47 -26.69 -6.02 -37.31
N PHE A 48 -25.54 -5.55 -36.85
CA PHE A 48 -25.30 -4.12 -36.64
C PHE A 48 -25.16 -3.34 -37.95
N ASP A 49 -24.78 -4.01 -39.04
CA ASP A 49 -24.66 -3.36 -40.34
C ASP A 49 -26.03 -3.04 -40.95
N GLU A 50 -27.10 -3.74 -40.54
CA GLU A 50 -28.49 -3.35 -40.83
C GLU A 50 -28.85 -1.98 -40.23
N VAL A 51 -28.40 -1.71 -38.99
CA VAL A 51 -28.58 -0.42 -38.33
C VAL A 51 -27.82 0.67 -39.08
N ARG A 52 -26.57 0.41 -39.46
CA ARG A 52 -25.76 1.35 -40.25
C ARG A 52 -26.39 1.62 -41.61
N GLN A 53 -26.89 0.60 -42.30
CA GLN A 53 -27.55 0.75 -43.60
C GLN A 53 -28.82 1.58 -43.48
N THR A 54 -29.62 1.37 -42.44
CA THR A 54 -30.80 2.21 -42.17
C THR A 54 -30.37 3.67 -41.96
N LEU A 55 -29.42 3.91 -41.06
CA LEU A 55 -28.91 5.26 -40.79
C LEU A 55 -28.26 5.94 -42.01
N SER A 56 -27.63 5.16 -42.90
CA SER A 56 -26.95 5.70 -44.09
C SER A 56 -27.91 6.09 -45.20
N ASN A 57 -29.04 5.39 -45.32
CA ASN A 57 -29.92 5.46 -46.49
C ASN A 57 -31.32 6.01 -46.21
N SER A 58 -31.69 6.25 -44.94
CA SER A 58 -32.99 6.83 -44.57
C SER A 58 -32.86 7.93 -43.50
N THR A 59 -33.91 8.72 -43.35
CA THR A 59 -34.05 9.70 -42.26
C THR A 59 -34.72 9.10 -41.02
N ASP A 60 -34.93 7.78 -41.01
CA ASP A 60 -35.60 7.08 -39.94
C ASP A 60 -34.79 7.15 -38.65
N LYS A 61 -35.48 7.13 -37.51
CA LYS A 61 -34.81 7.12 -36.22
C LYS A 61 -34.52 5.68 -35.81
N VAL A 62 -33.35 5.46 -35.23
CA VAL A 62 -32.96 4.13 -34.73
C VAL A 62 -32.69 4.20 -33.24
N VAL A 63 -33.20 3.22 -32.50
CA VAL A 63 -32.90 2.99 -31.09
C VAL A 63 -32.22 1.63 -30.95
N VAL A 64 -31.04 1.65 -30.37
CA VAL A 64 -30.23 0.45 -30.14
C VAL A 64 -30.14 0.18 -28.64
N LEU A 65 -30.68 -0.94 -28.21
CA LEU A 65 -30.55 -1.47 -26.85
C LEU A 65 -29.34 -2.42 -26.80
N SER A 66 -28.38 -2.16 -25.93
CA SER A 66 -27.23 -3.05 -25.76
C SER A 66 -26.68 -2.97 -24.33
N THR A 67 -25.72 -3.85 -24.02
CA THR A 67 -24.96 -3.78 -22.77
C THR A 67 -23.59 -3.15 -22.98
N TYR A 68 -23.01 -2.60 -21.91
CA TYR A 68 -21.64 -2.06 -21.93
C TYR A 68 -20.63 -3.10 -22.46
N ALA A 69 -20.68 -4.34 -21.96
CA ALA A 69 -19.79 -5.41 -22.38
C ALA A 69 -19.95 -5.76 -23.88
N THR A 70 -21.20 -5.86 -24.35
CA THR A 70 -21.53 -6.19 -25.74
C THR A 70 -20.96 -5.13 -26.70
N MET A 71 -21.20 -3.85 -26.43
CA MET A 71 -20.65 -2.76 -27.24
C MET A 71 -19.12 -2.64 -27.13
N GLY A 72 -18.52 -3.16 -26.06
CA GLY A 72 -17.07 -3.24 -25.87
C GLY A 72 -16.35 -4.18 -26.84
N GLU A 73 -17.05 -5.14 -27.47
CA GLU A 73 -16.45 -6.16 -28.35
C GLU A 73 -16.10 -5.66 -29.77
N GLY A 74 -16.21 -4.35 -30.05
CA GLY A 74 -15.43 -3.74 -31.14
C GLY A 74 -16.17 -3.16 -32.34
N LYS A 75 -17.52 -3.11 -32.35
CA LYS A 75 -18.27 -2.35 -33.38
C LYS A 75 -18.61 -0.95 -32.87
N ASN A 76 -18.18 0.07 -33.62
CA ASN A 76 -18.52 1.45 -33.30
C ASN A 76 -19.85 1.84 -33.95
N PRO A 77 -20.64 2.69 -33.29
CA PRO A 77 -21.91 3.17 -33.83
C PRO A 77 -21.73 4.34 -34.82
N ASP A 78 -20.68 4.32 -35.63
CA ASP A 78 -20.45 5.26 -36.72
C ASP A 78 -21.08 4.76 -38.03
N TYR A 79 -21.48 5.69 -38.91
CA TYR A 79 -22.13 5.39 -40.18
C TYR A 79 -21.86 6.44 -41.25
N ASP A 80 -21.87 5.99 -42.50
CA ASP A 80 -21.68 6.82 -43.70
C ASP A 80 -22.96 7.59 -44.03
N VAL A 81 -22.87 8.90 -44.23
CA VAL A 81 -24.03 9.77 -44.50
C VAL A 81 -24.15 9.99 -46.00
N LYS A 82 -25.12 9.29 -46.62
CA LYS A 82 -25.35 9.35 -48.07
C LYS A 82 -26.45 10.32 -48.49
N LEU A 83 -27.31 10.71 -47.56
CA LEU A 83 -28.42 11.63 -47.82
C LEU A 83 -27.95 13.09 -47.71
N ALA A 84 -28.21 13.89 -48.74
CA ALA A 84 -27.83 15.29 -48.78
C ALA A 84 -28.49 16.12 -47.66
N GLU A 85 -29.76 15.85 -47.37
CA GLU A 85 -30.51 16.50 -46.28
C GLU A 85 -29.88 16.24 -44.91
N ASP A 86 -29.29 15.06 -44.74
CA ASP A 86 -28.67 14.66 -43.49
C ASP A 86 -27.25 15.24 -43.37
N ARG A 87 -26.50 15.26 -44.48
CA ARG A 87 -25.20 15.93 -44.57
C ARG A 87 -25.28 17.43 -44.23
N GLN A 88 -26.35 18.12 -44.63
CA GLN A 88 -26.54 19.55 -44.34
C GLN A 88 -26.67 19.87 -42.84
N GLN A 89 -26.94 18.87 -41.99
CA GLN A 89 -27.07 19.03 -40.55
C GLN A 89 -25.76 18.74 -39.79
N LEU A 90 -24.71 18.33 -40.51
CA LEU A 90 -23.40 18.05 -39.95
C LEU A 90 -22.50 19.28 -39.98
N ILE A 91 -21.65 19.37 -38.95
CA ILE A 91 -20.63 20.39 -38.77
C ILE A 91 -19.28 19.70 -38.79
N TRP A 92 -18.35 20.17 -39.63
CA TRP A 92 -16.97 19.72 -39.63
C TRP A 92 -16.20 20.38 -38.49
N VAL A 93 -15.67 19.58 -37.56
CA VAL A 93 -14.84 20.04 -36.43
C VAL A 93 -13.40 19.51 -36.49
N GLY A 94 -13.04 18.84 -37.58
CA GLY A 94 -11.70 18.29 -37.77
C GLY A 94 -10.67 19.33 -38.19
N GLY A 95 -9.39 18.95 -38.08
CA GLY A 95 -8.29 19.75 -38.62
C GLY A 95 -8.22 19.64 -40.15
N GLY A 96 -8.03 20.77 -40.83
CA GLY A 96 -7.85 20.82 -42.28
C GLY A 96 -9.15 21.02 -43.08
N PRO A 97 -9.09 20.88 -44.41
CA PRO A 97 -10.25 21.08 -45.28
C PRO A 97 -11.32 20.00 -45.05
N GLU A 98 -12.58 20.39 -45.21
CA GLU A 98 -13.73 19.50 -45.07
C GLU A 98 -13.69 18.35 -46.10
N PRO A 99 -13.74 17.07 -45.67
CA PRO A 99 -13.77 15.94 -46.58
C PRO A 99 -15.08 15.84 -47.36
N GLU A 100 -15.02 15.37 -48.60
CA GLU A 100 -16.22 15.08 -49.42
C GLU A 100 -17.09 13.99 -48.80
N HIS A 101 -16.47 12.94 -48.25
CA HIS A 101 -17.18 11.80 -47.66
C HIS A 101 -17.51 12.07 -46.19
N ALA A 102 -18.72 11.68 -45.79
CA ALA A 102 -19.32 12.04 -44.52
C ALA A 102 -19.46 10.80 -43.63
N ASN A 103 -18.68 10.69 -42.56
CA ASN A 103 -18.98 9.69 -41.53
C ASN A 103 -19.26 10.43 -40.22
N THR A 104 -20.37 10.08 -39.55
CA THR A 104 -20.79 10.65 -38.27
C THR A 104 -21.09 9.55 -37.25
N ASP A 105 -20.96 9.90 -35.98
CA ASP A 105 -21.36 9.05 -34.86
C ASP A 105 -22.85 9.20 -34.51
N ILE A 106 -23.39 8.25 -33.73
CA ILE A 106 -24.67 8.45 -33.01
C ILE A 106 -24.56 9.65 -32.07
N ASP A 107 -25.55 10.54 -32.16
CA ASP A 107 -25.62 11.82 -31.44
C ASP A 107 -26.41 11.76 -30.12
N THR A 108 -27.00 10.61 -29.79
CA THR A 108 -27.91 10.45 -28.65
C THR A 108 -27.59 9.18 -27.87
N LEU A 109 -27.24 9.32 -26.59
CA LEU A 109 -26.88 8.21 -25.70
C LEU A 109 -27.73 8.22 -24.43
N TYR A 110 -28.12 7.04 -23.96
CA TYR A 110 -28.58 6.80 -22.60
C TYR A 110 -27.67 5.80 -21.89
N LEU A 111 -27.23 6.13 -20.68
CA LEU A 111 -26.29 5.35 -19.89
C LEU A 111 -26.95 4.96 -18.55
N GLU A 112 -27.32 3.69 -18.39
CA GLU A 112 -27.71 3.12 -17.08
C GLU A 112 -26.48 3.07 -16.17
N LYS A 113 -26.62 3.30 -14.86
CA LYS A 113 -25.49 3.21 -13.93
C LYS A 113 -24.82 1.83 -14.02
N PRO A 114 -23.53 1.71 -14.42
CA PRO A 114 -22.90 0.41 -14.55
C PRO A 114 -22.93 -0.39 -13.24
N SER A 115 -23.42 -1.62 -13.29
CA SER A 115 -23.40 -2.59 -12.18
C SER A 115 -22.57 -3.82 -12.56
N HIS A 116 -22.32 -4.73 -11.62
CA HIS A 116 -21.61 -6.00 -11.88
C HIS A 116 -20.17 -5.84 -12.39
N GLN A 117 -19.39 -4.96 -11.79
CA GLN A 117 -18.01 -4.68 -12.21
C GLN A 117 -16.96 -5.63 -11.61
N LEU A 118 -17.34 -6.46 -10.65
CA LEU A 118 -16.46 -7.52 -10.15
C LEU A 118 -16.48 -8.71 -11.12
N LEU A 119 -15.29 -9.20 -11.43
CA LEU A 119 -15.07 -10.40 -12.23
C LEU A 119 -15.65 -11.61 -11.49
N ASN A 120 -16.27 -12.52 -12.22
CA ASN A 120 -16.72 -13.83 -11.75
C ASN A 120 -16.45 -14.87 -12.83
N ASP A 121 -16.32 -16.13 -12.42
CA ASP A 121 -16.19 -17.28 -13.32
C ASP A 121 -17.23 -18.35 -12.95
N GLU A 122 -17.61 -19.18 -13.93
CA GLU A 122 -18.49 -20.33 -13.71
C GLU A 122 -17.74 -21.47 -12.99
N ASP A 123 -16.44 -21.61 -13.27
CA ASP A 123 -15.58 -22.54 -12.55
C ASP A 123 -15.32 -22.05 -11.13
N TYR A 124 -15.64 -22.90 -10.15
CA TYR A 124 -15.57 -22.54 -8.74
C TYR A 124 -14.14 -22.18 -8.29
N GLN A 125 -13.13 -22.96 -8.71
CA GLN A 125 -11.74 -22.74 -8.29
C GLN A 125 -11.18 -21.44 -8.89
N THR A 126 -11.46 -21.22 -10.17
CA THR A 126 -11.08 -20.00 -10.89
C THR A 126 -11.78 -18.79 -10.28
N ASN A 127 -13.08 -18.90 -10.01
CA ASN A 127 -13.84 -17.83 -9.35
C ASN A 127 -13.29 -17.54 -7.95
N GLN A 128 -12.90 -18.56 -7.18
CA GLN A 128 -12.25 -18.36 -5.88
C GLN A 128 -10.96 -17.54 -6.00
N LEU A 129 -10.08 -17.90 -6.93
CA LEU A 129 -8.84 -17.18 -7.14
C LEU A 129 -9.12 -15.73 -7.58
N LEU A 130 -10.07 -15.52 -8.49
CA LEU A 130 -10.47 -14.19 -8.97
C LEU A 130 -11.03 -13.31 -7.85
N GLN A 131 -11.91 -13.84 -6.98
CA GLN A 131 -12.44 -13.07 -5.86
C GLN A 131 -11.35 -12.68 -4.87
N LEU A 132 -10.49 -13.64 -4.48
CA LEU A 132 -9.39 -13.36 -3.57
C LEU A 132 -8.44 -12.33 -4.15
N HIS A 133 -8.10 -12.44 -5.43
CA HIS A 133 -7.27 -11.46 -6.13
C HIS A 133 -7.90 -10.06 -6.11
N GLN A 134 -9.20 -9.93 -6.36
CA GLN A 134 -9.90 -8.64 -6.32
C GLN A 134 -9.91 -8.04 -4.91
N ILE A 135 -10.20 -8.84 -3.88
CA ILE A 135 -10.18 -8.37 -2.48
C ILE A 135 -8.77 -7.91 -2.08
N MET A 136 -7.74 -8.69 -2.40
CA MET A 136 -6.34 -8.34 -2.11
C MET A 136 -5.89 -7.09 -2.89
N SER A 137 -6.36 -6.93 -4.13
CA SER A 137 -6.07 -5.74 -4.94
C SER A 137 -6.66 -4.48 -4.32
N LEU A 138 -7.93 -4.53 -3.90
CA LEU A 138 -8.61 -3.44 -3.19
C LEU A 138 -7.93 -3.08 -1.86
N GLN A 139 -7.45 -4.09 -1.14
CA GLN A 139 -6.71 -3.89 0.11
C GLN A 139 -5.34 -3.26 -0.17
N ASN A 140 -4.63 -3.73 -1.19
CA ASN A 140 -3.28 -3.27 -1.53
C ASN A 140 -3.25 -1.84 -2.07
N CYS A 141 -4.29 -1.38 -2.78
CA CYS A 141 -4.43 0.02 -3.16
C CYS A 141 -4.98 0.92 -2.04
N GLY A 142 -5.48 0.32 -0.94
CA GLY A 142 -6.03 1.04 0.21
C GLY A 142 -7.52 1.41 0.08
N SER A 143 -8.21 1.01 -0.99
CA SER A 143 -9.64 1.25 -1.17
C SER A 143 -10.51 0.57 -0.12
N ILE A 144 -10.00 -0.51 0.49
CA ILE A 144 -10.59 -1.11 1.69
C ILE A 144 -9.53 -1.22 2.79
N SER A 145 -9.99 -1.22 4.04
CA SER A 145 -9.11 -1.39 5.19
C SER A 145 -8.57 -2.84 5.27
N PRO A 146 -7.44 -3.06 5.98
CA PRO A 146 -6.96 -4.41 6.26
C PRO A 146 -8.03 -5.32 6.88
N ASP A 147 -8.83 -4.79 7.79
CA ASP A 147 -9.95 -5.49 8.44
C ASP A 147 -11.05 -5.88 7.47
N ASP A 148 -11.45 -4.94 6.61
CA ASP A 148 -12.43 -5.23 5.57
C ASP A 148 -11.92 -6.33 4.65
N GLY A 149 -10.66 -6.29 4.23
CA GLY A 149 -10.04 -7.37 3.46
C GLY A 149 -10.20 -8.73 4.13
N ARG A 150 -9.92 -8.84 5.44
CA ARG A 150 -10.10 -10.08 6.21
C ARG A 150 -11.55 -10.52 6.31
N VAL A 151 -12.46 -9.58 6.60
CA VAL A 151 -13.90 -9.87 6.72
C VAL A 151 -14.44 -10.35 5.38
N TRP A 152 -14.11 -9.67 4.28
CA TRP A 152 -14.58 -10.01 2.94
C TRP A 152 -14.03 -11.36 2.50
N THR A 153 -12.75 -11.63 2.78
CA THR A 153 -12.10 -12.93 2.53
C THR A 153 -12.78 -14.04 3.32
N ARG A 154 -12.99 -13.87 4.63
CA ARG A 154 -13.65 -14.86 5.48
C ARG A 154 -15.06 -15.16 4.98
N ARG A 155 -15.86 -14.13 4.70
CA ARG A 155 -17.23 -14.29 4.21
C ARG A 155 -17.29 -14.98 2.86
N PHE A 156 -16.34 -14.67 1.99
CA PHE A 156 -16.24 -15.34 0.71
C PHE A 156 -15.93 -16.84 0.88
N LEU A 157 -14.92 -17.18 1.69
CA LEU A 157 -14.49 -18.56 1.89
C LEU A 157 -15.48 -19.42 2.70
N VAL A 158 -16.22 -18.82 3.65
CA VAL A 158 -17.05 -19.57 4.61
C VAL A 158 -18.54 -19.46 4.29
N GLU A 159 -19.03 -18.28 3.91
CA GLU A 159 -20.47 -17.97 3.82
C GLU A 159 -20.99 -17.97 2.37
N ASN A 160 -20.11 -18.07 1.37
CA ASN A 160 -20.42 -17.92 -0.05
C ASN A 160 -21.22 -16.63 -0.39
N ASN A 161 -21.02 -15.59 0.42
CA ASN A 161 -21.92 -14.43 0.46
C ASN A 161 -21.47 -13.30 -0.49
N HIS A 162 -21.44 -13.60 -1.78
CA HIS A 162 -20.99 -12.68 -2.85
C HIS A 162 -21.79 -11.36 -2.90
N LYS A 163 -23.10 -11.41 -2.62
CA LYS A 163 -23.99 -10.25 -2.74
C LYS A 163 -23.64 -9.14 -1.77
N ASP A 164 -23.21 -9.48 -0.56
CA ASP A 164 -22.86 -8.47 0.44
C ASP A 164 -21.49 -7.83 0.17
N ASN A 165 -20.53 -8.59 -0.34
CA ASN A 165 -19.25 -8.03 -0.80
C ASN A 165 -19.47 -7.06 -1.98
N LEU A 166 -20.35 -7.40 -2.94
CA LEU A 166 -20.74 -6.50 -4.04
C LEU A 166 -21.34 -5.18 -3.53
N LYS A 167 -22.27 -5.24 -2.58
CA LYS A 167 -22.86 -4.03 -1.98
C LYS A 167 -21.80 -3.14 -1.32
N ARG A 168 -20.82 -3.74 -0.64
CA ARG A 168 -19.73 -3.00 0.01
C ARG A 168 -18.77 -2.40 -1.00
N TYR A 169 -18.43 -3.15 -2.04
CA TYR A 169 -17.61 -2.65 -3.16
C TYR A 169 -18.22 -1.41 -3.81
N TYR A 170 -19.55 -1.34 -3.96
CA TYR A 170 -20.21 -0.16 -4.53
C TYR A 170 -20.06 1.13 -3.70
N ASN A 171 -19.53 1.04 -2.48
CA ASN A 171 -19.25 2.18 -1.62
C ASN A 171 -17.75 2.56 -1.58
N THR A 172 -16.89 1.89 -2.37
CA THR A 172 -15.47 2.21 -2.43
C THR A 172 -15.18 3.26 -3.50
N ASP A 173 -14.07 3.98 -3.33
CA ASP A 173 -13.59 4.93 -4.35
C ASP A 173 -13.14 4.22 -5.63
N ASP A 174 -12.65 2.98 -5.53
CA ASP A 174 -12.31 2.16 -6.71
C ASP A 174 -13.52 1.96 -7.63
N TYR A 175 -14.69 1.69 -7.06
CA TYR A 175 -15.92 1.58 -7.85
C TYR A 175 -16.27 2.90 -8.54
N LEU A 176 -16.07 4.06 -7.91
CA LEU A 176 -16.29 5.36 -8.55
C LEU A 176 -15.38 5.52 -9.78
N CYS A 177 -14.09 5.17 -9.65
CA CYS A 177 -13.14 5.18 -10.77
C CYS A 177 -13.55 4.24 -11.90
N VAL A 178 -14.06 3.04 -11.58
CA VAL A 178 -14.57 2.12 -12.60
C VAL A 178 -15.78 2.69 -13.33
N ILE A 179 -16.71 3.34 -12.61
CA ILE A 179 -17.87 3.98 -13.23
C ILE A 179 -17.43 5.10 -14.18
N GLN A 180 -16.52 5.97 -13.73
CA GLN A 180 -15.94 7.02 -14.57
C GLN A 180 -15.34 6.44 -15.86
N LYS A 181 -14.51 5.40 -15.74
CA LYS A 181 -13.89 4.70 -16.87
C LYS A 181 -14.93 4.13 -17.85
N VAL A 182 -15.95 3.43 -17.36
CA VAL A 182 -16.96 2.80 -18.23
C VAL A 182 -17.79 3.85 -18.96
N LEU A 183 -18.18 4.93 -18.28
CA LEU A 183 -18.93 6.02 -18.89
C LEU A 183 -18.09 6.78 -19.92
N GLU A 184 -16.83 7.06 -19.62
CA GLU A 184 -15.90 7.71 -20.55
C GLU A 184 -15.70 6.86 -21.81
N GLN A 185 -15.50 5.55 -21.65
CA GLN A 185 -15.39 4.64 -22.78
C GLN A 185 -16.65 4.61 -23.63
N ALA A 186 -17.83 4.61 -23.01
CA ALA A 186 -19.11 4.64 -23.71
C ALA A 186 -19.33 5.95 -24.48
N ILE A 187 -19.09 7.09 -23.84
CA ILE A 187 -19.23 8.42 -24.44
C ILE A 187 -18.20 8.61 -25.55
N GLY A 188 -16.97 8.18 -25.35
CA GLY A 188 -15.90 8.21 -26.35
C GLY A 188 -16.20 7.38 -27.60
N ARG A 189 -17.19 6.47 -27.59
CA ARG A 189 -17.66 5.82 -28.82
C ARG A 189 -18.46 6.77 -29.73
N SER A 190 -19.04 7.83 -29.17
CA SER A 190 -19.76 8.88 -29.93
C SER A 190 -18.87 10.04 -30.37
N ALA A 191 -17.58 10.01 -30.01
CA ALA A 191 -16.61 11.07 -30.23
C ALA A 191 -15.52 10.70 -31.28
N ARG A 192 -15.78 9.76 -32.19
CA ARG A 192 -14.74 9.18 -33.08
C ARG A 192 -14.60 9.85 -34.44
N THR A 193 -15.70 10.41 -34.93
CA THR A 193 -15.77 11.08 -36.23
C THR A 193 -15.69 12.60 -36.07
N ALA A 194 -15.16 13.28 -37.08
CA ALA A 194 -15.02 14.73 -37.08
C ALA A 194 -16.23 15.48 -37.66
N PHE A 195 -17.18 14.78 -38.28
CA PHE A 195 -18.50 15.36 -38.57
C PHE A 195 -19.40 15.16 -37.36
N LYS A 196 -19.90 16.25 -36.80
CA LYS A 196 -20.76 16.25 -35.61
C LYS A 196 -22.08 16.94 -35.88
N ARG A 197 -23.12 16.55 -35.14
CA ARG A 197 -24.36 17.32 -35.07
C ARG A 197 -24.18 18.52 -34.16
N ALA A 198 -24.91 19.60 -34.43
CA ALA A 198 -24.91 20.80 -33.58
C ALA A 198 -25.31 20.52 -32.12
N ARG A 199 -26.08 19.45 -31.87
CA ARG A 199 -26.52 19.04 -30.55
C ARG A 199 -26.31 17.54 -30.35
N ILE A 200 -25.48 17.19 -29.37
CA ILE A 200 -25.30 15.82 -28.88
C ILE A 200 -26.07 15.71 -27.55
N GLN A 201 -26.87 14.66 -27.39
CA GLN A 201 -27.67 14.42 -26.19
C GLN A 201 -27.13 13.22 -25.43
N VAL A 202 -26.64 13.46 -24.20
CA VAL A 202 -26.22 12.41 -23.29
C VAL A 202 -27.15 12.40 -22.09
N MET A 203 -27.86 11.29 -21.88
CA MET A 203 -28.73 11.04 -20.76
C MET A 203 -28.10 9.98 -19.87
N VAL A 204 -28.15 10.18 -18.55
CA VAL A 204 -27.55 9.25 -17.61
C VAL A 204 -28.48 9.00 -16.43
N ASP A 205 -28.38 7.81 -15.86
CA ASP A 205 -29.02 7.45 -14.60
C ASP A 205 -28.56 8.39 -13.47
N GLU A 206 -29.48 8.85 -12.62
CA GLU A 206 -29.16 9.71 -11.46
C GLU A 206 -28.05 9.09 -10.58
N GLY A 207 -28.02 7.76 -10.50
CA GLY A 207 -27.04 7.04 -9.70
C GLY A 207 -25.57 7.19 -10.14
N VAL A 208 -25.28 7.79 -11.32
CA VAL A 208 -23.91 8.09 -11.77
C VAL A 208 -23.43 9.50 -11.40
N VAL A 209 -24.34 10.40 -11.00
CA VAL A 209 -24.03 11.82 -10.73
C VAL A 209 -22.88 11.96 -9.75
N LYS A 210 -22.92 11.20 -8.65
CA LYS A 210 -21.84 11.18 -7.65
C LYS A 210 -20.48 10.80 -8.26
N ALA A 211 -20.42 9.74 -9.08
CA ALA A 211 -19.14 9.29 -9.64
C ALA A 211 -18.54 10.35 -10.59
N LEU A 212 -19.37 10.98 -11.41
CA LEU A 212 -18.94 12.03 -12.34
C LEU A 212 -18.53 13.32 -11.60
N ALA A 213 -19.32 13.76 -10.62
CA ALA A 213 -19.03 14.98 -9.86
C ALA A 213 -17.72 14.90 -9.06
N LEU A 214 -17.27 13.69 -8.74
CA LEU A 214 -16.06 13.42 -7.97
C LEU A 214 -14.85 13.10 -8.85
N ASP A 215 -14.99 13.22 -10.18
CA ASP A 215 -13.87 13.08 -11.11
C ASP A 215 -13.03 14.37 -11.12
N GLU A 216 -11.87 14.32 -10.47
CA GLU A 216 -10.95 15.46 -10.35
C GLU A 216 -9.88 15.48 -11.46
N ARG A 217 -10.00 14.63 -12.49
CA ARG A 217 -9.05 14.61 -13.60
C ARG A 217 -9.07 15.93 -14.38
N GLN A 218 -7.90 16.31 -14.89
CA GLN A 218 -7.75 17.53 -15.67
C GLN A 218 -8.63 17.47 -16.93
N GLU A 219 -9.23 18.60 -17.31
CA GLU A 219 -10.21 18.64 -18.39
C GLU A 219 -9.60 18.42 -19.78
N ASP A 220 -8.33 18.77 -19.96
CA ASP A 220 -7.58 18.63 -21.22
C ASP A 220 -7.36 17.17 -21.64
N ILE A 221 -7.49 16.22 -20.71
CA ILE A 221 -7.44 14.79 -21.01
C ILE A 221 -8.81 14.15 -21.25
N LEU A 222 -9.90 14.91 -21.14
CA LEU A 222 -11.27 14.44 -21.30
C LEU A 222 -11.84 14.83 -22.67
N SER A 223 -12.79 14.03 -23.18
CA SER A 223 -13.57 14.46 -24.34
C SER A 223 -14.51 15.60 -23.96
N LEU A 224 -14.85 16.46 -24.92
CA LEU A 224 -15.77 17.58 -24.70
C LEU A 224 -17.12 17.12 -24.16
N GLU A 225 -17.64 15.99 -24.67
CA GLU A 225 -18.90 15.41 -24.23
C GLU A 225 -18.83 14.90 -22.78
N TYR A 226 -17.71 14.27 -22.41
CA TYR A 226 -17.51 13.79 -21.05
C TYR A 226 -17.32 14.95 -20.07
N ALA A 227 -16.52 15.96 -20.43
CA ALA A 227 -16.32 17.16 -19.64
C ALA A 227 -17.65 17.89 -19.37
N ALA A 228 -18.46 18.11 -20.41
CA ALA A 228 -19.78 18.71 -20.27
C ALA A 228 -20.71 17.92 -19.33
N LEU A 229 -20.65 16.58 -19.39
CA LEU A 229 -21.41 15.72 -18.49
C LEU A 229 -20.92 15.81 -17.04
N ARG A 230 -19.59 15.81 -16.82
CA ARG A 230 -18.94 16.00 -15.52
C ARG A 230 -19.36 17.33 -14.90
N ASP A 231 -19.27 18.42 -15.65
CA ASP A 231 -19.61 19.76 -15.15
C ASP A 231 -21.09 19.86 -14.77
N ARG A 232 -21.96 19.22 -15.56
CA ARG A 232 -23.38 19.12 -15.22
C ARG A 232 -23.60 18.32 -13.93
N ALA A 233 -22.86 17.23 -13.72
CA ALA A 233 -22.94 16.43 -12.51
C ALA A 233 -22.45 17.20 -11.29
N VAL A 234 -21.36 17.97 -11.39
CA VAL A 234 -20.86 18.88 -10.33
C VAL A 234 -21.93 19.88 -9.94
N ALA A 235 -22.59 20.51 -10.93
CA ALA A 235 -23.66 21.47 -10.68
C ALA A 235 -24.89 20.87 -9.96
N ILE A 236 -25.13 19.56 -10.09
CA ILE A 236 -26.24 18.85 -9.43
C ILE A 236 -25.82 18.37 -8.03
N TYR A 237 -24.62 17.79 -7.91
CA TYR A 237 -24.15 17.16 -6.67
C TYR A 237 -23.81 18.17 -5.58
N GLY A 238 -23.30 19.35 -5.96
CA GLY A 238 -22.83 20.37 -5.03
C GLY A 238 -21.41 20.10 -4.49
N ASP A 239 -20.97 20.96 -3.58
CA ASP A 239 -19.63 20.90 -2.98
C ASP A 239 -19.61 19.89 -1.83
N ASP A 240 -19.16 18.66 -2.10
CA ASP A 240 -18.89 17.64 -1.08
C ASP A 240 -17.41 17.68 -0.73
N SER A 241 -17.10 17.84 0.56
CA SER A 241 -15.73 18.02 1.03
C SER A 241 -14.86 16.80 0.71
N SER A 242 -14.11 16.89 -0.39
CA SER A 242 -13.28 15.79 -0.95
C SER A 242 -12.03 15.47 -0.13
N ALA A 243 -11.72 16.26 0.89
CA ALA A 243 -10.48 16.16 1.67
C ALA A 243 -10.30 14.80 2.37
N ASN A 244 -11.36 14.21 2.92
CA ASN A 244 -11.27 12.93 3.65
C ASN A 244 -11.07 11.71 2.73
N ARG A 245 -11.47 11.78 1.45
CA ARG A 245 -11.32 10.65 0.51
C ARG A 245 -9.87 10.43 0.07
N LYS A 246 -9.06 11.48 0.02
CA LYS A 246 -7.66 11.38 -0.40
C LYS A 246 -6.75 10.74 0.66
N THR A 247 -7.08 10.90 1.94
CA THR A 247 -6.23 10.43 3.05
C THR A 247 -6.49 8.97 3.42
N LEU A 248 -7.73 8.48 3.25
CA LEU A 248 -8.11 7.13 3.65
C LEU A 248 -7.30 6.00 2.97
N PRO A 249 -7.04 6.02 1.64
CA PRO A 249 -6.20 5.00 1.01
C PRO A 249 -4.75 5.01 1.50
N VAL A 250 -4.21 6.19 1.83
CA VAL A 250 -2.87 6.31 2.40
C VAL A 250 -2.83 5.69 3.80
N LYS A 251 -3.83 5.99 4.65
CA LYS A 251 -3.99 5.40 5.99
C LYS A 251 -4.15 3.88 5.95
N ASN A 252 -5.00 3.36 5.08
CA ASN A 252 -5.22 1.92 4.93
C ASN A 252 -3.94 1.19 4.49
N ARG A 253 -3.17 1.76 3.56
CA ARG A 253 -1.87 1.21 3.16
C ARG A 253 -0.85 1.26 4.28
N ALA A 254 -0.80 2.35 5.06
CA ALA A 254 0.09 2.45 6.21
C ALA A 254 -0.17 1.35 7.24
N ARG A 255 -1.45 1.09 7.54
CA ARG A 255 -1.88 -0.03 8.40
C ARG A 255 -1.46 -1.39 7.82
N LEU A 256 -1.76 -1.64 6.55
CA LEU A 256 -1.43 -2.88 5.86
C LEU A 256 0.08 -3.17 5.90
N TYR A 257 0.89 -2.19 5.48
CA TYR A 257 2.34 -2.36 5.35
C TYR A 257 3.02 -2.54 6.71
N THR A 258 2.51 -1.87 7.75
CA THR A 258 2.96 -2.08 9.13
C THR A 258 2.62 -3.50 9.60
N ALA A 259 1.40 -3.99 9.34
CA ALA A 259 0.99 -5.34 9.71
C ALA A 259 1.81 -6.42 8.98
N ASP A 260 2.09 -6.22 7.70
CA ASP A 260 2.94 -7.12 6.91
C ASP A 260 4.37 -7.13 7.45
N THR A 261 4.91 -5.98 7.83
CA THR A 261 6.26 -5.87 8.40
C THR A 261 6.37 -6.59 9.73
N LEU A 262 5.38 -6.45 10.61
CA LEU A 262 5.34 -7.18 11.87
C LEU A 262 5.23 -8.70 11.64
N SER A 263 4.45 -9.11 10.64
CA SER A 263 4.30 -10.53 10.28
C SER A 263 5.60 -11.11 9.71
N LEU A 264 6.31 -10.36 8.86
CA LEU A 264 7.62 -10.70 8.34
C LEU A 264 8.65 -10.87 9.47
N ILE A 265 8.71 -9.90 10.40
CA ILE A 265 9.58 -9.97 11.58
C ILE A 265 9.32 -11.27 12.36
N GLN A 266 8.06 -11.59 12.64
CA GLN A 266 7.70 -12.79 13.38
C GLN A 266 8.08 -14.08 12.65
N GLU A 267 7.90 -14.12 11.33
CA GLU A 267 8.28 -15.25 10.50
C GLU A 267 9.80 -15.48 10.56
N LEU A 268 10.59 -14.41 10.41
CA LEU A 268 12.06 -14.48 10.49
C LEU A 268 12.52 -14.91 11.89
N MET A 269 11.97 -14.32 12.95
CA MET A 269 12.34 -14.66 14.33
C MET A 269 12.06 -16.13 14.67
N ARG A 270 10.95 -16.70 14.19
CA ARG A 270 10.65 -18.14 14.34
C ARG A 270 11.64 -19.03 13.60
N GLY A 271 12.22 -18.52 12.51
CA GLY A 271 13.17 -19.25 11.68
C GLY A 271 14.59 -19.33 12.25
N PHE A 272 14.98 -18.43 13.16
CA PHE A 272 16.34 -18.42 13.75
C PHE A 272 16.71 -19.72 14.46
N HIS A 273 15.73 -20.42 15.05
CA HIS A 273 15.93 -21.70 15.73
C HIS A 273 15.34 -22.88 14.92
N GLY A 274 15.07 -22.67 13.64
CA GLY A 274 14.48 -23.66 12.74
C GLY A 274 15.49 -24.64 12.13
N ARG A 275 15.05 -25.44 11.14
CA ARG A 275 15.90 -26.42 10.44
C ARG A 275 16.97 -25.79 9.54
N SER A 276 16.78 -24.54 9.14
CA SER A 276 17.71 -23.80 8.26
C SER A 276 17.79 -22.33 8.69
N PRO A 277 18.42 -22.03 9.84
CA PRO A 277 18.48 -20.68 10.41
C PRO A 277 18.99 -19.60 9.46
N GLN A 278 19.98 -19.91 8.63
CA GLN A 278 20.55 -18.96 7.66
C GLN A 278 19.48 -18.36 6.72
N GLY A 279 18.45 -19.13 6.36
CA GLY A 279 17.37 -18.65 5.50
C GLY A 279 16.51 -17.54 6.14
N SER A 280 16.62 -17.33 7.44
CA SER A 280 15.94 -16.26 8.17
C SER A 280 16.91 -15.20 8.71
N ILE A 281 18.12 -15.59 9.09
CA ILE A 281 19.17 -14.67 9.54
C ILE A 281 19.60 -13.72 8.42
N GLU A 282 19.87 -14.24 7.22
CA GLU A 282 20.34 -13.39 6.11
C GLU A 282 19.30 -12.32 5.71
N PRO A 283 17.99 -12.63 5.52
CA PRO A 283 16.99 -11.59 5.31
C PRO A 283 16.86 -10.61 6.47
N TRP A 284 16.94 -11.07 7.72
CA TRP A 284 16.86 -10.21 8.90
C TRP A 284 17.96 -9.14 8.91
N GLU A 285 19.20 -9.56 8.70
CA GLU A 285 20.35 -8.64 8.63
C GLU A 285 20.26 -7.72 7.42
N ALA A 286 19.80 -8.24 6.27
CA ALA A 286 19.59 -7.44 5.07
C ALA A 286 18.55 -6.32 5.26
N LEU A 287 17.43 -6.61 5.96
CA LEU A 287 16.41 -5.63 6.31
C LEU A 287 16.98 -4.51 7.19
N ARG A 288 17.72 -4.88 8.24
CA ARG A 288 18.34 -3.93 9.18
C ARG A 288 19.36 -3.05 8.47
N LYS A 289 20.23 -3.65 7.67
CA LYS A 289 21.21 -2.94 6.83
C LYS A 289 20.54 -1.99 5.84
N GLN A 290 19.46 -2.43 5.18
CA GLN A 290 18.71 -1.58 4.25
C GLN A 290 18.16 -0.34 4.98
N LEU A 291 17.56 -0.51 6.16
CA LEU A 291 17.01 0.61 6.94
C LEU A 291 18.09 1.57 7.46
N LEU A 292 19.27 1.06 7.82
CA LEU A 292 20.43 1.89 8.19
C LEU A 292 20.95 2.71 7.00
N GLN A 293 20.96 2.14 5.80
CA GLN A 293 21.44 2.82 4.59
C GLN A 293 20.39 3.80 4.02
N GLN A 294 19.11 3.46 4.13
CA GLN A 294 18.03 4.15 3.42
C GLN A 294 16.80 4.37 4.33
N PRO A 295 16.91 5.15 5.41
CA PRO A 295 15.80 5.36 6.33
C PRO A 295 14.59 6.07 5.69
N VAL A 296 14.86 6.85 4.63
CA VAL A 296 13.87 7.50 3.75
C VAL A 296 14.29 7.25 2.30
N VAL A 297 13.33 6.92 1.44
CA VAL A 297 13.54 6.61 0.02
C VAL A 297 12.76 7.55 -0.89
N ALA A 298 13.19 7.69 -2.15
CA ALA A 298 12.41 8.43 -3.16
C ALA A 298 11.17 7.65 -3.61
N ALA A 299 11.32 6.32 -3.75
CA ALA A 299 10.25 5.38 -4.01
C ALA A 299 10.64 4.01 -3.42
N PRO A 300 9.70 3.25 -2.85
CA PRO A 300 9.98 1.92 -2.33
C PRO A 300 10.25 0.95 -3.49
N THR A 301 11.48 0.44 -3.58
CA THR A 301 11.92 -0.53 -4.59
C THR A 301 12.67 -1.69 -3.92
N GLY A 302 12.77 -2.85 -4.60
CA GLY A 302 13.54 -4.00 -4.12
C GLY A 302 12.68 -5.08 -3.46
N PHE A 303 13.31 -5.92 -2.62
CA PHE A 303 12.69 -7.12 -2.03
C PHE A 303 11.65 -6.81 -0.94
N PHE A 304 11.80 -5.69 -0.22
CA PHE A 304 10.94 -5.34 0.93
C PHE A 304 10.37 -3.91 0.86
N PRO A 305 9.58 -3.58 -0.19
CA PRO A 305 9.07 -2.22 -0.39
C PRO A 305 8.07 -1.81 0.71
N ARG A 306 7.40 -2.76 1.35
CA ARG A 306 6.40 -2.52 2.41
C ARG A 306 7.01 -2.09 3.74
N LEU A 307 8.34 -2.06 3.87
CA LEU A 307 8.99 -1.42 5.01
C LEU A 307 8.72 0.08 5.06
N TYR A 308 8.36 0.70 3.93
CA TYR A 308 8.14 2.15 3.82
C TYR A 308 6.68 2.46 3.56
N ILE A 309 6.21 3.57 4.13
CA ILE A 309 4.88 4.11 3.91
C ILE A 309 4.96 5.53 3.35
N ASN A 310 3.95 5.92 2.59
CA ASN A 310 3.84 7.29 2.08
C ASN A 310 3.27 8.19 3.19
N THR A 311 3.99 9.26 3.53
CA THR A 311 3.68 10.17 4.62
C THR A 311 3.25 11.54 4.08
N PRO A 312 2.32 12.25 4.75
CA PRO A 312 1.89 13.58 4.32
C PRO A 312 2.98 14.66 4.47
N THR A 313 3.99 14.40 5.30
CA THR A 313 5.08 15.30 5.67
C THR A 313 6.44 14.69 5.29
N THR A 314 7.47 15.52 5.18
CA THR A 314 8.84 15.11 4.81
C THR A 314 9.83 15.03 5.97
N VAL A 315 9.38 15.33 7.20
CA VAL A 315 10.23 15.41 8.40
C VAL A 315 9.97 14.31 9.43
N GLY A 316 8.90 13.53 9.25
CA GLY A 316 8.44 12.54 10.21
C GLY A 316 6.93 12.57 10.35
N TYR A 317 6.36 11.52 10.92
CA TYR A 317 4.92 11.36 11.06
C TYR A 317 4.56 10.74 12.40
N GLN A 318 3.30 10.87 12.78
CA GLN A 318 2.77 10.32 14.01
C GLN A 318 2.01 9.01 13.74
N PHE A 319 1.97 8.15 14.75
CA PHE A 319 1.06 7.01 14.79
C PHE A 319 0.63 6.70 16.24
N SER A 320 -0.43 5.92 16.40
CA SER A 320 -0.79 5.29 17.68
C SER A 320 -1.25 3.85 17.47
N GLY A 321 -1.16 3.03 18.51
CA GLY A 321 -1.56 1.61 18.47
C GLY A 321 -0.53 0.67 19.05
N ASN A 322 -0.90 -0.62 19.11
CA ASN A 322 -0.01 -1.67 19.58
C ASN A 322 0.79 -2.26 18.41
N LEU A 323 2.11 -2.38 18.58
CA LEU A 323 3.00 -3.05 17.64
C LEU A 323 3.27 -4.50 18.05
N GLU A 324 2.86 -4.89 19.25
CA GLU A 324 2.90 -6.27 19.73
C GLU A 324 1.69 -7.04 19.19
N ASN A 325 1.95 -8.28 18.80
CA ASN A 325 0.94 -9.17 18.23
C ASN A 325 0.83 -10.40 19.13
N ASP A 326 0.40 -10.20 20.38
CA ASP A 326 0.42 -11.19 21.46
C ASP A 326 -0.38 -12.48 21.19
N SER A 327 -1.27 -12.48 20.20
CA SER A 327 -2.28 -13.55 20.07
C SER A 327 -2.11 -14.46 18.86
N GLY A 328 -1.06 -14.28 18.02
CA GLY A 328 -0.89 -15.07 16.79
C GLY A 328 -2.01 -14.88 15.75
N LEU A 329 -3.05 -14.12 16.09
CA LEU A 329 -4.04 -13.57 15.18
C LEU A 329 -3.53 -12.19 14.75
N LEU A 330 -3.67 -11.86 13.47
CA LEU A 330 -3.42 -10.54 12.92
C LEU A 330 -4.45 -9.52 13.47
N THR A 331 -4.53 -9.29 14.78
CA THR A 331 -5.49 -8.36 15.41
C THR A 331 -4.87 -7.00 15.74
N SER A 332 -3.53 -6.88 15.65
CA SER A 332 -2.77 -5.68 16.04
C SER A 332 -3.05 -4.46 15.15
N ASP A 333 -3.41 -4.65 13.89
CA ASP A 333 -3.63 -3.57 12.93
C ASP A 333 -4.95 -2.79 13.13
N ARG A 334 -5.90 -3.34 13.91
CA ARG A 334 -7.15 -2.67 14.29
C ARG A 334 -6.94 -1.41 15.12
N ASN A 335 -5.87 -1.42 15.91
CA ASN A 335 -5.54 -0.34 16.83
C ASN A 335 -4.51 0.63 16.22
N LEU A 336 -4.07 0.39 14.98
CA LEU A 336 -3.11 1.26 14.31
C LEU A 336 -3.84 2.45 13.67
N HIS A 337 -3.53 3.64 14.17
CA HIS A 337 -4.01 4.91 13.64
C HIS A 337 -2.81 5.74 13.17
N PHE A 338 -2.99 6.44 12.06
CA PHE A 338 -1.94 7.20 11.39
C PHE A 338 -2.41 8.61 11.07
N PHE A 339 -1.44 9.52 11.01
CA PHE A 339 -1.60 10.92 10.58
C PHE A 339 -2.61 11.69 11.45
N ASP A 340 -3.77 12.07 10.90
CA ASP A 340 -4.80 12.87 11.53
C ASP A 340 -5.79 12.06 12.40
N ASP A 341 -5.74 10.72 12.38
CA ASP A 341 -6.64 9.85 13.16
C ASP A 341 -6.12 9.52 14.58
N ILE A 342 -5.16 10.29 15.09
CA ILE A 342 -4.33 9.88 16.23
C ILE A 342 -4.85 10.41 17.56
N HIS A 343 -4.76 9.56 18.59
CA HIS A 343 -5.12 9.89 19.96
C HIS A 343 -3.91 9.94 20.93
N ALA A 344 -2.70 9.57 20.49
CA ALA A 344 -1.47 9.54 21.29
C ALA A 344 -0.21 9.95 20.49
N ASN A 345 0.79 10.54 21.15
CA ASN A 345 1.90 11.22 20.48
C ASN A 345 3.16 10.35 20.22
N ARG A 346 3.05 9.16 19.62
CA ARG A 346 4.28 8.46 19.16
C ARG A 346 4.71 9.01 17.80
N TRP A 347 5.96 9.42 17.71
CA TRP A 347 6.55 10.01 16.52
C TRP A 347 7.56 9.06 15.87
N ILE A 348 7.60 9.09 14.54
CA ILE A 348 8.62 8.48 13.70
C ILE A 348 9.35 9.62 13.02
N SER A 349 10.60 9.85 13.41
CA SER A 349 11.47 10.88 12.83
C SER A 349 12.93 10.55 13.10
N GLU A 350 13.82 11.26 12.41
CA GLU A 350 15.25 11.24 12.69
C GLU A 350 15.56 11.54 14.16
N ASN A 351 14.96 12.60 14.73
CA ASN A 351 15.18 12.97 16.14
C ASN A 351 14.74 11.87 17.11
N GLU A 352 13.57 11.25 16.88
CA GLU A 352 13.06 10.15 17.72
C GLU A 352 13.88 8.86 17.60
N SER A 353 14.71 8.75 16.56
CA SER A 353 15.65 7.64 16.44
C SER A 353 16.87 7.80 17.34
N GLY A 354 17.26 9.02 17.70
CA GLY A 354 18.52 9.30 18.39
C GLY A 354 19.75 9.38 17.45
N LEU A 355 19.53 9.29 16.13
CA LEU A 355 20.60 9.44 15.14
C LEU A 355 21.34 10.79 15.25
N PRO A 356 20.69 11.96 15.44
CA PRO A 356 21.40 13.23 15.57
C PRO A 356 22.39 13.24 16.72
N GLU A 357 21.99 12.74 17.89
CA GLU A 357 22.86 12.62 19.07
C GLU A 357 23.99 11.61 18.84
N LEU A 358 23.69 10.48 18.19
CA LEU A 358 24.70 9.48 17.86
C LEU A 358 25.77 10.03 16.91
N MET A 359 25.37 10.83 15.93
CA MET A 359 26.26 11.43 14.94
C MET A 359 27.13 12.56 15.48
N GLN A 360 26.91 13.01 16.73
CA GLN A 360 27.84 13.90 17.42
C GLN A 360 29.14 13.16 17.79
N HIS A 361 29.10 11.85 18.00
CA HIS A 361 30.27 11.06 18.36
C HIS A 361 31.17 10.83 17.13
N PRO A 362 32.42 11.35 17.09
CA PRO A 362 33.24 11.34 15.87
C PRO A 362 33.59 9.95 15.36
N VAL A 363 33.82 9.00 16.27
CA VAL A 363 34.12 7.60 15.91
C VAL A 363 32.91 6.93 15.26
N VAL A 364 31.73 7.04 15.86
CA VAL A 364 30.50 6.45 15.34
C VAL A 364 30.16 7.06 13.99
N LYS A 365 30.26 8.39 13.85
CA LYS A 365 30.03 9.05 12.56
C LYS A 365 30.95 8.52 11.45
N ARG A 366 32.24 8.32 11.73
CA ARG A 366 33.19 7.74 10.75
C ARG A 366 32.84 6.29 10.41
N HIS A 367 32.44 5.50 11.40
CA HIS A 367 31.99 4.13 11.21
C HIS A 367 30.78 4.07 10.26
N PHE A 368 29.77 4.90 10.49
CA PHE A 368 28.58 4.97 9.65
C PHE A 368 28.93 5.37 8.22
N GLN A 369 29.78 6.37 8.05
CA GLN A 369 30.27 6.79 6.73
C GLN A 369 31.02 5.67 5.99
N ALA A 370 31.86 4.91 6.69
CA ALA A 370 32.63 3.82 6.11
C ALA A 370 31.74 2.65 5.64
N HIS A 371 30.63 2.40 6.35
CA HIS A 371 29.68 1.32 6.03
C HIS A 371 28.54 1.77 5.09
N GLY A 372 28.54 3.04 4.69
CA GLY A 372 27.50 3.62 3.83
C GLY A 372 26.14 3.78 4.54
N PHE A 373 26.12 3.83 5.86
CA PHE A 373 24.92 4.10 6.64
C PHE A 373 24.58 5.59 6.63
N ALA A 374 23.28 5.88 6.73
CA ALA A 374 22.79 7.24 6.74
C ALA A 374 23.24 7.96 8.01
N THR A 375 23.95 9.08 7.84
CA THR A 375 24.29 10.00 8.95
C THR A 375 23.27 11.11 9.12
N HIS A 376 22.29 11.19 8.22
CA HIS A 376 21.08 11.96 8.38
C HIS A 376 19.95 11.34 7.53
N TRP A 377 18.70 11.61 7.88
CA TRP A 377 17.56 11.24 7.04
C TRP A 377 17.42 12.23 5.88
N PRO A 378 17.34 11.79 4.61
CA PRO A 378 17.01 12.69 3.52
C PRO A 378 15.55 13.13 3.61
N GLN A 379 15.22 14.32 3.06
CA GLN A 379 13.83 14.76 2.96
C GLN A 379 13.08 13.91 1.94
N GLY A 380 11.93 13.36 2.32
CA GLY A 380 11.11 12.55 1.43
C GLY A 380 9.82 12.08 2.07
N HIS A 381 8.88 11.64 1.23
CA HIS A 381 7.56 11.16 1.66
C HIS A 381 7.51 9.65 1.91
N TRP A 382 8.55 8.89 1.57
CA TRP A 382 8.57 7.44 1.83
C TRP A 382 9.50 7.13 2.98
N MET A 383 8.92 7.01 4.16
CA MET A 383 9.65 6.75 5.41
C MET A 383 9.34 5.34 5.90
N MET A 384 10.28 4.73 6.62
CA MET A 384 10.04 3.43 7.24
C MET A 384 8.78 3.45 8.12
N ASN A 385 8.02 2.37 8.11
CA ASN A 385 6.81 2.22 8.91
C ASN A 385 7.15 1.97 10.40
N PRO A 386 6.17 2.06 11.32
CA PRO A 386 6.45 1.92 12.75
C PRO A 386 7.01 0.54 13.14
N GLY A 387 6.58 -0.53 12.46
CA GLY A 387 7.08 -1.88 12.68
C GLY A 387 8.58 -1.96 12.36
N ALA A 388 8.99 -1.42 11.22
CA ALA A 388 10.40 -1.33 10.82
C ALA A 388 11.22 -0.42 11.75
N PHE A 389 10.67 0.72 12.15
CA PHE A 389 11.38 1.69 12.99
C PHE A 389 11.73 1.12 14.38
N PHE A 390 10.73 0.58 15.09
CA PHE A 390 10.93 0.12 16.48
C PHE A 390 11.63 -1.24 16.58
N ASN A 391 11.33 -2.17 15.67
CA ASN A 391 11.79 -3.56 15.81
C ASN A 391 13.06 -3.87 15.02
N LEU A 392 13.43 -3.05 14.03
CA LEU A 392 14.60 -3.31 13.19
C LEU A 392 15.60 -2.14 13.27
N TYR A 393 15.16 -0.94 12.90
CA TYR A 393 16.06 0.21 12.72
C TYR A 393 16.71 0.67 14.03
N LYS A 394 15.93 0.89 15.10
CA LYS A 394 16.47 1.40 16.36
C LYS A 394 17.44 0.42 17.04
N GLY A 395 17.15 -0.87 16.99
CA GLY A 395 18.07 -1.90 17.48
C GLY A 395 19.39 -1.84 16.72
N ALA A 396 19.31 -1.90 15.38
CA ALA A 396 20.49 -1.88 14.52
C ALA A 396 21.32 -0.61 14.67
N LEU A 397 20.65 0.54 14.84
CA LEU A 397 21.30 1.83 15.09
C LEU A 397 22.11 1.81 16.39
N GLY A 398 21.56 1.19 17.44
CA GLY A 398 22.17 1.09 18.75
C GLY A 398 23.40 0.18 18.74
N GLU A 399 23.23 -1.01 18.14
CA GLU A 399 24.29 -2.00 17.97
C GLU A 399 25.47 -1.43 17.19
N GLU A 400 25.26 -0.84 16.02
CA GLU A 400 26.34 -0.26 15.20
C GLU A 400 27.05 0.89 15.92
N GLY A 401 26.32 1.67 16.73
CA GLY A 401 26.90 2.70 17.59
C GLY A 401 27.84 2.11 18.64
N ILE A 402 27.42 1.05 19.33
CA ILE A 402 28.23 0.37 20.34
C ILE A 402 29.43 -0.34 19.69
N ILE A 403 29.23 -1.05 18.59
CA ILE A 403 30.28 -1.72 17.82
C ILE A 403 31.39 -0.72 17.44
N ALA A 404 31.02 0.46 16.95
CA ALA A 404 31.97 1.49 16.58
C ALA A 404 32.82 1.97 17.78
N VAL A 405 32.20 2.19 18.93
CA VAL A 405 32.89 2.63 20.15
C VAL A 405 33.82 1.54 20.69
N LEU A 406 33.33 0.29 20.77
CA LEU A 406 34.12 -0.83 21.29
C LEU A 406 35.30 -1.18 20.36
N SER A 407 35.08 -1.19 19.06
CA SER A 407 36.15 -1.43 18.07
C SER A 407 37.23 -0.36 18.16
N HIS A 408 36.85 0.90 18.35
CA HIS A 408 37.81 1.99 18.54
C HIS A 408 38.57 1.90 19.87
N ALA A 409 37.94 1.32 20.90
CA ALA A 409 38.55 1.05 22.19
C ALA A 409 39.48 -0.19 22.17
N GLY A 410 39.63 -0.86 21.02
CA GLY A 410 40.54 -1.99 20.84
C GLY A 410 39.90 -3.37 21.02
N PHE A 411 38.58 -3.46 21.25
CA PHE A 411 37.90 -4.75 21.28
C PHE A 411 37.78 -5.33 19.87
N VAL A 412 38.02 -6.63 19.76
CA VAL A 412 37.61 -7.43 18.59
C VAL A 412 36.15 -7.77 18.75
N VAL A 413 35.32 -7.40 17.78
CA VAL A 413 33.88 -7.69 17.75
C VAL A 413 33.62 -8.80 16.74
N GLU A 414 32.93 -9.85 17.17
CA GLU A 414 32.59 -11.03 16.36
C GLU A 414 31.06 -11.24 16.36
N PRO A 415 30.45 -11.64 15.24
CA PRO A 415 29.02 -11.95 15.21
C PRO A 415 28.69 -13.15 16.09
N MET A 416 27.44 -13.23 16.55
CA MET A 416 26.98 -14.41 17.29
C MET A 416 26.99 -15.68 16.43
N PRO A 417 27.40 -16.84 16.99
CA PRO A 417 27.24 -18.12 16.31
C PRO A 417 25.78 -18.42 15.98
N VAL A 418 25.55 -19.08 14.84
CA VAL A 418 24.21 -19.32 14.27
C VAL A 418 23.30 -20.13 15.20
N ASP A 419 23.85 -21.09 15.95
CA ASP A 419 23.12 -21.96 16.87
C ASP A 419 22.63 -21.24 18.14
N VAL A 420 23.14 -20.03 18.41
CA VAL A 420 22.74 -19.16 19.53
C VAL A 420 22.39 -17.74 19.06
N TYR A 421 21.98 -17.59 17.80
CA TYR A 421 21.62 -16.29 17.21
C TYR A 421 20.47 -15.61 17.99
N GLU A 422 20.54 -14.28 18.16
CA GLU A 422 19.57 -13.46 18.92
C GLU A 422 19.42 -13.82 20.41
N GLN A 423 20.30 -14.67 20.97
CA GLN A 423 20.43 -14.77 22.42
C GLN A 423 21.09 -13.52 23.01
N PHE A 424 22.13 -13.05 22.33
CA PHE A 424 22.85 -11.79 22.52
C PHE A 424 23.10 -11.18 21.13
N ASP A 425 23.64 -9.97 21.05
CA ASP A 425 23.82 -9.28 19.76
C ASP A 425 25.16 -9.62 19.10
N PHE A 426 26.24 -9.68 19.88
CA PHE A 426 27.58 -10.02 19.40
C PHE A 426 28.52 -10.45 20.53
N LEU A 427 29.68 -10.99 20.16
CA LEU A 427 30.77 -11.31 21.07
C LEU A 427 31.85 -10.22 21.01
N ILE A 428 32.49 -9.95 22.14
CA ILE A 428 33.69 -9.11 22.20
C ILE A 428 34.85 -9.81 22.89
N ARG A 429 36.07 -9.45 22.49
CA ARG A 429 37.32 -9.86 23.13
C ARG A 429 38.29 -8.68 23.20
N LEU A 430 38.99 -8.53 24.32
CA LEU A 430 40.03 -7.50 24.45
C LEU A 430 41.28 -7.82 23.62
N GLU A 431 41.59 -9.11 23.45
CA GLU A 431 42.66 -9.62 22.61
C GLU A 431 42.15 -10.85 21.82
N PRO A 432 42.71 -11.17 20.63
CA PRO A 432 42.23 -12.28 19.81
C PRO A 432 42.19 -13.65 20.51
N GLN A 433 43.03 -13.87 21.52
CA GLN A 433 43.06 -15.11 22.32
C GLN A 433 42.41 -14.96 23.70
N GLY A 434 41.85 -13.78 24.01
CA GLY A 434 41.20 -13.50 25.28
C GLY A 434 39.84 -14.20 25.43
N LYS A 435 39.31 -14.21 26.67
CA LYS A 435 37.98 -14.77 26.94
C LYS A 435 36.89 -13.98 26.20
N ALA A 436 35.93 -14.70 25.66
CA ALA A 436 34.77 -14.12 25.00
C ALA A 436 33.81 -13.54 26.04
N ILE A 437 33.24 -12.39 25.70
CA ILE A 437 32.15 -11.76 26.44
C ILE A 437 30.98 -11.64 25.48
N ALA A 438 29.81 -12.17 25.85
CA ALA A 438 28.59 -11.97 25.08
C ALA A 438 27.96 -10.62 25.46
N VAL A 439 27.61 -9.82 24.44
CA VAL A 439 27.11 -8.46 24.61
C VAL A 439 25.65 -8.37 24.18
N ASP A 440 24.82 -7.80 25.04
CA ASP A 440 23.48 -7.34 24.72
C ASP A 440 23.51 -5.80 24.69
N ALA A 441 23.40 -5.25 23.49
CA ALA A 441 23.46 -3.86 23.12
C ALA A 441 22.07 -3.22 23.21
N LYS A 442 21.92 -2.27 24.12
CA LYS A 442 20.68 -1.53 24.33
C LYS A 442 20.78 -0.13 23.74
N HIS A 443 19.86 0.19 22.83
CA HIS A 443 19.75 1.56 22.28
C HIS A 443 19.32 2.57 23.36
N TRP A 444 18.32 2.22 24.18
CA TRP A 444 17.80 3.05 25.28
C TRP A 444 16.93 2.23 26.25
N SER A 445 17.39 1.92 27.46
CA SER A 445 16.55 1.31 28.49
C SER A 445 16.86 1.82 29.90
N SER A 446 15.81 1.90 30.73
CA SER A 446 15.95 2.02 32.18
C SER A 446 16.57 0.73 32.74
N PRO A 447 17.39 0.80 33.80
CA PRO A 447 18.00 -0.39 34.38
C PRO A 447 16.93 -1.33 34.97
N GLY A 448 17.11 -2.65 34.82
CA GLY A 448 16.57 -3.60 35.81
C GLY A 448 15.50 -4.62 35.40
N ASP A 449 15.29 -4.94 34.13
CA ASP A 449 14.62 -6.21 33.80
C ASP A 449 15.18 -6.81 32.50
N ILE A 450 15.81 -7.97 32.61
CA ILE A 450 16.36 -8.72 31.47
C ILE A 450 15.79 -10.13 31.53
N ASP A 451 14.84 -10.39 30.65
CA ASP A 451 14.18 -11.69 30.57
C ASP A 451 15.17 -12.79 30.17
N ASN A 452 15.05 -13.93 30.84
CA ASN A 452 15.70 -15.20 30.48
C ASN A 452 17.24 -15.21 30.45
N HIS A 453 17.94 -14.26 31.07
CA HIS A 453 19.41 -14.24 31.12
C HIS A 453 20.02 -15.55 31.58
N GLN A 454 19.53 -16.15 32.67
CA GLN A 454 20.08 -17.40 33.20
C GLN A 454 20.07 -18.53 32.16
N LEU A 455 18.98 -18.60 31.40
CA LEU A 455 18.77 -19.63 30.39
C LEU A 455 19.70 -19.42 29.18
N LYS A 456 19.78 -18.16 28.70
CA LYS A 456 20.72 -17.75 27.64
C LYS A 456 22.18 -17.99 28.04
N ALA A 457 22.56 -17.57 29.25
CA ALA A 457 23.90 -17.70 29.78
C ALA A 457 24.32 -19.17 29.93
N GLN A 458 23.41 -20.04 30.39
CA GLN A 458 23.68 -21.47 30.48
C GLN A 458 23.93 -22.09 29.08
N GLN A 459 23.10 -21.76 28.08
CA GLN A 459 23.26 -22.29 26.73
C GLN A 459 24.58 -21.86 26.08
N LEU A 460 24.94 -20.58 26.20
CA LEU A 460 26.22 -20.06 25.70
C LEU A 460 27.43 -20.66 26.41
N LYS A 461 27.31 -20.94 27.71
CA LYS A 461 28.35 -21.65 28.45
C LYS A 461 28.53 -23.08 27.95
N GLU A 462 27.43 -23.82 27.75
CA GLU A 462 27.46 -25.23 27.35
C GLU A 462 27.94 -25.42 25.90
N LEU A 463 27.52 -24.55 24.97
CA LEU A 463 27.83 -24.68 23.55
C LEU A 463 29.16 -24.03 23.17
N HIS A 464 29.49 -22.88 23.76
CA HIS A 464 30.59 -22.02 23.33
C HIS A 464 31.58 -21.65 24.45
N GLY A 465 31.37 -22.11 25.68
CA GLY A 465 32.26 -21.85 26.82
C GLY A 465 32.28 -20.39 27.28
N VAL A 466 31.26 -19.60 26.92
CA VAL A 466 31.15 -18.18 27.31
C VAL A 466 30.59 -18.08 28.72
N GLU A 467 31.35 -17.47 29.63
CA GLU A 467 30.97 -17.33 31.05
C GLU A 467 30.70 -15.87 31.48
N HIS A 468 30.98 -14.90 30.60
CA HIS A 468 30.90 -13.48 30.91
C HIS A 468 29.95 -12.76 29.95
N PHE A 469 29.12 -11.89 30.51
CA PHE A 469 28.01 -11.25 29.81
C PHE A 469 27.98 -9.76 30.10
N ALA A 470 27.85 -8.92 29.08
CA ALA A 470 27.78 -7.48 29.22
C ALA A 470 26.46 -6.93 28.67
N TYR A 471 25.78 -6.11 29.46
CA TYR A 471 24.60 -5.35 29.03
C TYR A 471 25.01 -3.90 28.85
N ILE A 472 25.04 -3.43 27.62
CA ILE A 472 25.65 -2.14 27.28
C ILE A 472 24.60 -1.20 26.74
N ASN A 473 24.27 -0.16 27.50
CA ASN A 473 23.53 0.97 26.95
C ASN A 473 24.43 1.81 26.05
N LEU A 474 23.92 2.20 24.87
CA LEU A 474 24.62 3.12 23.99
C LEU A 474 24.76 4.49 24.67
N PHE A 475 23.62 5.07 25.08
CA PHE A 475 23.58 6.37 25.73
C PHE A 475 23.52 6.26 27.26
N GLY A 476 24.26 7.13 27.93
CA GLY A 476 24.17 7.33 29.38
C GLY A 476 24.44 8.77 29.80
N SER A 477 24.75 8.97 31.07
CA SER A 477 25.13 10.26 31.64
C SER A 477 26.46 10.16 32.39
N ALA A 478 27.16 11.28 32.58
CA ALA A 478 28.37 11.31 33.39
C ALA A 478 28.18 10.85 34.85
N ALA A 479 26.95 10.89 35.37
CA ALA A 479 26.61 10.41 36.71
C ALA A 479 26.33 8.90 36.78
N SER A 480 26.23 8.23 35.63
CA SER A 480 25.91 6.79 35.54
C SER A 480 27.19 5.96 35.66
N SER A 481 27.19 4.95 36.53
CA SER A 481 28.30 4.01 36.72
C SER A 481 27.93 2.61 36.25
N CYS A 482 28.92 1.78 35.92
CA CYS A 482 28.68 0.37 35.67
C CYS A 482 28.27 -0.36 36.96
N ARG A 483 27.57 -1.50 36.80
CA ARG A 483 27.19 -2.39 37.89
C ARG A 483 27.71 -3.79 37.63
N ARG A 484 28.37 -4.37 38.62
CA ARG A 484 28.80 -5.77 38.59
C ARG A 484 27.74 -6.63 39.23
N LEU A 485 27.28 -7.63 38.49
CA LEU A 485 26.10 -8.40 38.82
C LEU A 485 26.40 -9.90 38.73
N ASP A 486 25.64 -10.71 39.47
CA ASP A 486 25.58 -12.15 39.26
C ASP A 486 24.52 -12.52 38.20
N HIS A 487 24.32 -13.82 37.94
CA HIS A 487 23.29 -14.30 37.01
C HIS A 487 21.85 -14.05 37.49
N THR A 488 21.64 -13.54 38.70
CA THR A 488 20.33 -13.11 39.23
C THR A 488 20.16 -11.58 39.20
N PHE A 489 21.08 -10.85 38.56
CA PHE A 489 21.12 -9.38 38.52
C PHE A 489 21.22 -8.73 39.90
N VAL A 490 21.72 -9.46 40.90
CA VAL A 490 22.03 -8.90 42.22
C VAL A 490 23.43 -8.32 42.19
N THR A 491 23.60 -7.13 42.78
CA THR A 491 24.89 -6.46 42.84
C THR A 491 25.90 -7.29 43.62
N SER A 492 27.07 -7.48 43.02
CA SER A 492 28.17 -8.23 43.58
C SER A 492 29.41 -7.35 43.63
N GLU A 493 30.09 -7.30 44.78
CA GLU A 493 31.36 -6.59 44.93
C GLU A 493 32.56 -7.41 44.42
N HIS A 494 32.31 -8.62 43.92
CA HIS A 494 33.37 -9.51 43.47
C HIS A 494 33.98 -9.01 42.15
N ARG A 495 35.31 -9.05 42.03
CA ARG A 495 35.98 -8.67 40.77
C ARG A 495 35.64 -9.62 39.62
N ALA A 496 35.44 -10.90 39.92
CA ALA A 496 35.07 -11.94 38.95
C ALA A 496 33.55 -12.10 38.78
N SER A 497 32.77 -11.02 38.86
CA SER A 497 31.33 -11.07 38.58
C SER A 497 31.09 -11.49 37.12
N PRO A 498 30.17 -12.44 36.86
CA PRO A 498 29.93 -12.95 35.51
C PRO A 498 29.17 -11.96 34.62
N VAL A 499 28.52 -10.95 35.20
CA VAL A 499 27.73 -9.96 34.46
C VAL A 499 28.23 -8.55 34.76
N LEU A 500 28.39 -7.75 33.71
CA LEU A 500 28.64 -6.32 33.81
C LEU A 500 27.52 -5.56 33.10
N GLU A 501 26.84 -4.68 33.80
CA GLU A 501 25.93 -3.71 33.19
C GLU A 501 26.67 -2.38 33.03
N VAL A 502 26.82 -1.93 31.78
CA VAL A 502 27.43 -0.67 31.40
C VAL A 502 26.30 0.34 31.16
N ALA A 503 26.19 1.32 32.05
CA ALA A 503 25.07 2.25 32.06
C ALA A 503 25.02 3.20 30.85
N GLY A 504 26.12 3.31 30.10
CA GLY A 504 26.20 4.10 28.86
C GLY A 504 27.64 4.19 28.35
N LEU A 505 27.84 4.18 27.03
CA LEU A 505 29.14 4.44 26.40
C LEU A 505 29.28 5.88 25.87
N VAL A 506 28.17 6.52 25.53
CA VAL A 506 28.13 7.86 24.93
C VAL A 506 27.24 8.78 25.75
N GLU A 507 27.72 9.99 26.04
CA GLU A 507 26.90 11.03 26.66
C GLU A 507 25.97 11.64 25.61
N LYS A 508 24.65 11.50 25.81
CA LYS A 508 23.64 11.92 24.82
C LYS A 508 23.73 13.40 24.42
N SER A 509 24.01 14.29 25.38
CA SER A 509 24.00 15.74 25.16
C SER A 509 25.24 16.25 24.42
N SER A 510 26.40 15.60 24.61
CA SER A 510 27.69 16.07 24.09
C SER A 510 28.27 15.17 22.99
N GLY A 511 27.76 13.94 22.84
CA GLY A 511 28.34 12.92 21.97
C GLY A 511 29.71 12.42 22.45
N SER A 512 30.14 12.76 23.66
CA SER A 512 31.44 12.37 24.20
C SER A 512 31.40 10.92 24.70
N THR A 513 32.53 10.21 24.59
CA THR A 513 32.67 8.89 25.21
C THR A 513 32.67 9.02 26.73
N LEU A 514 31.88 8.17 27.41
CA LEU A 514 31.92 8.00 28.86
C LEU A 514 33.14 7.15 29.23
N ALA A 515 34.31 7.80 29.28
CA ALA A 515 35.60 7.14 29.40
C ALA A 515 35.72 6.27 30.67
N HIS A 516 35.08 6.65 31.77
CA HIS A 516 35.10 5.86 33.01
C HIS A 516 34.39 4.51 32.84
N ASN A 517 33.22 4.49 32.17
CA ASN A 517 32.46 3.26 31.90
C ASN A 517 33.22 2.34 30.93
N LEU A 518 33.82 2.92 29.89
CA LEU A 518 34.62 2.16 28.93
C LEU A 518 35.88 1.57 29.58
N MET A 519 36.57 2.35 30.41
CA MET A 519 37.73 1.87 31.17
C MET A 519 37.34 0.77 32.15
N GLU A 520 36.19 0.86 32.80
CA GLU A 520 35.70 -0.20 33.69
C GLU A 520 35.39 -1.50 32.91
N LEU A 521 34.80 -1.41 31.72
CA LEU A 521 34.60 -2.56 30.84
C LEU A 521 35.94 -3.20 30.43
N GLN A 522 36.95 -2.39 30.06
CA GLN A 522 38.28 -2.88 29.72
C GLN A 522 38.98 -3.54 30.91
N LEU A 523 38.94 -2.93 32.09
CA LEU A 523 39.51 -3.51 33.31
C LEU A 523 38.81 -4.81 33.69
N TRP A 524 37.47 -4.82 33.67
CA TRP A 524 36.70 -6.02 33.94
C TRP A 524 37.03 -7.12 32.94
N SER A 525 37.21 -6.80 31.65
CA SER A 525 37.59 -7.77 30.60
C SER A 525 39.03 -8.26 30.72
N GLY A 526 39.95 -7.39 31.13
CA GLY A 526 41.38 -7.69 31.31
C GLY A 526 41.68 -8.50 32.57
N ASP A 527 40.91 -8.30 33.64
CA ASP A 527 40.95 -9.13 34.85
C ASP A 527 40.48 -10.57 34.59
N LEU A 528 39.93 -10.87 33.39
CA LEU A 528 39.51 -12.21 32.98
C LEU A 528 40.64 -13.04 32.35
N VAL A 529 41.83 -12.46 32.12
CA VAL A 529 42.99 -13.13 31.51
C VAL A 529 43.62 -14.15 32.44
#